data_AF-A0A2G2W5T3-F1
#
_entry.id   AF-A0A2G2W5T3-F1
#
_cell.length_a   1.000
_cell.length_b   1.000
_cell.length_c   1.000
_cell.angle_alpha   90.00
_cell.angle_beta   90.00
_cell.angle_gamma   90.00
#
_symmetry.space_group_name_H-M   'P 1'
#
loop_
_entity.id
_entity.type
_entity.pdbx_description
1 polymer ?
#
loop_
_entity_poly.entity_id
_entity_poly.type
_entity_poly.pdbx_seq_one_letter_code
_entity_poly.pdbx_strand_id
1 'polypeptide(L)'
;MKQPDCGHTANISQCKEVLSLFLPLNEVTIARLVGVVVRAQSGLEDDKSVFPKFVADFFGNNTSNLSQMTDWDAETLIYATKQLAPGLNWVAVMVNLDHEGFYIPNEAAFYFLMSVYKYASQGHFPLRAICGSVRKNAEGQISLLKYAVSAPPEVFTFAHSGRQLANVDVVIRHKVQTEHANHAWLCLDLLEVLCQLAERDHASSVRFILEHPLKYFPEVLLLGMAHINLLGFDMD
;
A
#
# COMPACT_ATOMS: atom_id res chain seq x y z
N MET A 1 -10.99 -10.95 37.39
CA MET A 1 -11.80 -11.14 36.16
C MET A 1 -12.03 -9.76 35.54
N LYS A 2 -11.33 -9.43 34.45
CA LYS A 2 -11.63 -8.22 33.66
C LYS A 2 -12.77 -8.56 32.70
N GLN A 3 -13.84 -7.77 32.70
CA GLN A 3 -14.91 -7.89 31.69
C GLN A 3 -14.31 -7.69 30.29
N PRO A 4 -14.69 -8.51 29.28
CA PRO A 4 -14.37 -8.20 27.91
C PRO A 4 -15.31 -7.11 27.38
N ASP A 5 -14.73 -5.93 27.16
CA ASP A 5 -14.86 -5.10 25.96
C ASP A 5 -16.19 -5.10 25.18
N CYS A 6 -17.22 -4.48 25.77
CA CYS A 6 -18.50 -4.20 25.09
C CYS A 6 -18.33 -3.27 23.87
N GLY A 7 -17.27 -2.43 23.85
CA GLY A 7 -16.98 -1.51 22.75
C GLY A 7 -16.43 -2.21 21.50
N HIS A 8 -15.45 -3.10 21.68
CA HIS A 8 -14.85 -3.83 20.56
C HIS A 8 -15.84 -4.82 19.90
N THR A 9 -16.71 -5.45 20.69
CA THR A 9 -17.76 -6.34 20.16
C THR A 9 -18.83 -5.59 19.36
N ALA A 10 -19.21 -4.39 19.79
CA ALA A 10 -20.13 -3.53 19.04
C ALA A 10 -19.52 -3.10 17.68
N ASN A 11 -18.24 -2.70 17.66
CA ASN A 11 -17.55 -2.31 16.42
C ASN A 11 -17.45 -3.47 15.42
N ILE A 12 -17.22 -4.70 15.88
CA ILE A 12 -17.21 -5.90 15.02
C ILE A 12 -18.60 -6.14 14.40
N SER A 13 -19.68 -6.00 15.18
CA SER A 13 -21.04 -6.21 14.67
C SER A 13 -21.42 -5.20 13.59
N GLN A 14 -21.12 -3.91 13.81
CA GLN A 14 -21.34 -2.85 12.83
C GLN A 14 -20.50 -3.06 11.57
N CYS A 15 -19.24 -3.46 11.72
CA CYS A 15 -18.38 -3.78 10.58
C CYS A 15 -18.95 -4.92 9.74
N LYS A 16 -19.46 -5.99 10.37
CA LYS A 16 -20.11 -7.10 9.67
C LYS A 16 -21.38 -6.67 8.94
N GLU A 17 -22.20 -5.80 9.53
CA GLU A 17 -23.38 -5.26 8.85
C GLU A 17 -23.00 -4.49 7.60
N VAL A 18 -21.98 -3.62 7.67
CA VAL A 18 -21.46 -2.89 6.51
C VAL A 18 -20.92 -3.86 5.45
N LEU A 19 -20.10 -4.83 5.84
CA LEU A 19 -19.55 -5.83 4.90
C LEU A 19 -20.63 -6.69 4.26
N SER A 20 -21.73 -6.98 4.96
CA SER A 20 -22.84 -7.80 4.45
C SER A 20 -23.59 -7.13 3.31
N LEU A 21 -23.51 -5.79 3.18
CA LEU A 21 -24.07 -5.04 2.05
C LEU A 21 -23.36 -5.35 0.72
N PHE A 22 -22.16 -5.93 0.78
CA PHE A 22 -21.30 -6.18 -0.38
C PHE A 22 -21.15 -7.67 -0.72
N LEU A 23 -22.02 -8.52 -0.19
CA LEU A 23 -21.99 -9.95 -0.49
C LEU A 23 -22.34 -10.23 -1.97
N PRO A 24 -21.69 -11.20 -2.62
CA PRO A 24 -20.60 -12.03 -2.09
C PRO A 24 -19.27 -11.24 -2.01
N LEU A 25 -18.55 -11.42 -0.89
CA LEU A 25 -17.23 -10.84 -0.73
C LEU A 25 -16.23 -11.66 -1.53
N ASN A 26 -15.61 -11.02 -2.52
CA ASN A 26 -14.48 -11.54 -3.28
C ASN A 26 -13.30 -10.55 -3.19
N GLU A 27 -12.17 -10.92 -3.76
CA GLU A 27 -10.93 -10.14 -3.67
C GLU A 27 -11.05 -8.74 -4.27
N VAL A 28 -11.83 -8.59 -5.33
CA VAL A 28 -12.07 -7.29 -6.00
C VAL A 28 -12.93 -6.39 -5.11
N THR A 29 -14.01 -6.92 -4.56
CA THR A 29 -14.91 -6.17 -3.67
C THR A 29 -14.17 -5.70 -2.42
N ILE A 30 -13.37 -6.57 -1.80
CA ILE A 30 -12.58 -6.20 -0.61
C ILE A 30 -11.48 -5.21 -0.94
N ALA A 31 -10.80 -5.35 -2.09
CA ALA A 31 -9.81 -4.37 -2.52
C ALA A 31 -10.42 -2.97 -2.66
N ARG A 32 -11.60 -2.86 -3.29
CA ARG A 32 -12.32 -1.59 -3.41
C ARG A 32 -12.72 -1.01 -2.06
N LEU A 33 -13.22 -1.85 -1.14
CA LEU A 33 -13.61 -1.41 0.19
C LEU A 33 -12.42 -0.89 0.98
N VAL A 34 -11.32 -1.66 0.99
CA VAL A 34 -10.08 -1.23 1.64
C VAL A 34 -9.57 0.06 1.00
N GLY A 35 -9.61 0.19 -0.33
CA GLY A 35 -9.19 1.41 -1.03
C GLY A 35 -10.01 2.64 -0.64
N VAL A 36 -11.34 2.48 -0.51
CA VAL A 36 -12.24 3.54 -0.05
C VAL A 36 -11.93 3.95 1.39
N VAL A 37 -11.73 2.98 2.29
CA VAL A 37 -11.39 3.26 3.70
C VAL A 37 -10.02 3.93 3.81
N VAL A 38 -9.01 3.45 3.09
CA VAL A 38 -7.66 4.06 3.06
C VAL A 38 -7.73 5.50 2.57
N ARG A 39 -8.48 5.77 1.50
CA ARG A 39 -8.64 7.13 0.96
C ARG A 39 -9.37 8.05 1.93
N ALA A 40 -10.30 7.52 2.72
CA ALA A 40 -11.07 8.26 3.72
C ALA A 40 -10.23 8.73 4.91
N GLN A 41 -9.06 8.13 5.15
CA GLN A 41 -8.17 8.55 6.24
C GLN A 41 -7.46 9.89 5.97
N SER A 42 -7.94 10.69 5.01
CA SER A 42 -7.30 11.94 4.60
C SER A 42 -7.21 12.98 5.72
N GLY A 43 -7.97 12.87 6.83
CA GLY A 43 -7.82 13.70 8.04
C GLY A 43 -8.08 15.20 7.84
N LEU A 44 -8.39 15.62 6.60
CA LEU A 44 -8.67 16.99 6.21
C LEU A 44 -10.17 17.23 6.31
N GLU A 45 -10.56 18.21 7.13
CA GLU A 45 -11.97 18.51 7.40
C GLU A 45 -12.77 18.94 6.16
N ASP A 46 -12.10 19.42 5.11
CA ASP A 46 -12.71 19.84 3.84
C ASP A 46 -13.19 18.66 2.96
N ASP A 47 -12.74 17.43 3.24
CA ASP A 47 -13.00 16.25 2.39
C ASP A 47 -14.25 15.44 2.83
N LYS A 48 -14.94 15.89 3.88
CA LYS A 48 -16.13 15.23 4.46
C LYS A 48 -17.30 15.10 3.47
N SER A 49 -17.34 15.93 2.41
CA SER A 49 -18.35 15.85 1.35
C SER A 49 -17.96 14.93 0.19
N VAL A 50 -16.66 14.67 0.01
CA VAL A 50 -16.13 13.83 -1.07
C VAL A 50 -16.28 12.36 -0.71
N PHE A 51 -16.11 12.00 0.57
CA PHE A 51 -16.19 10.61 1.01
C PHE A 51 -17.57 9.97 0.76
N PRO A 52 -18.72 10.54 1.17
CA PRO A 52 -20.04 9.94 0.90
C PRO A 52 -20.34 9.83 -0.60
N LYS A 53 -19.89 10.80 -1.40
CA LYS A 53 -20.05 10.77 -2.86
C LYS A 53 -19.20 9.66 -3.49
N PHE A 54 -17.93 9.55 -3.10
CA PHE A 54 -17.01 8.52 -3.57
C PHE A 54 -17.50 7.11 -3.20
N VAL A 55 -18.00 6.95 -1.98
CA VAL A 55 -18.64 5.74 -1.48
C VAL A 55 -19.89 5.39 -2.32
N ALA A 56 -20.75 6.37 -2.61
CA ALA A 56 -21.92 6.17 -3.45
C ALA A 56 -21.56 5.82 -4.91
N ASP A 57 -20.53 6.44 -5.48
CA ASP A 57 -20.05 6.16 -6.83
C ASP A 57 -19.49 4.73 -6.96
N PHE A 58 -18.81 4.22 -5.92
CA PHE A 58 -18.21 2.87 -5.93
C PHE A 58 -19.17 1.74 -5.60
N PHE A 59 -20.13 2.01 -4.70
CA PHE A 59 -20.94 0.98 -4.07
C PHE A 59 -22.46 1.20 -4.20
N GLY A 60 -22.88 2.29 -4.84
CA GLY A 60 -24.28 2.69 -4.96
C GLY A 60 -24.86 3.28 -3.67
N ASN A 61 -26.15 3.63 -3.72
CA ASN A 61 -26.87 4.38 -2.67
C ASN A 61 -27.10 3.60 -1.36
N ASN A 62 -26.73 2.33 -1.27
CA ASN A 62 -26.98 1.48 -0.09
C ASN A 62 -25.94 1.67 1.04
N THR A 63 -25.07 2.67 0.93
CA THR A 63 -23.83 2.78 1.72
C THR A 63 -23.82 3.87 2.78
N SER A 64 -25.00 4.37 3.17
CA SER A 64 -25.15 5.33 4.28
C SER A 64 -24.49 4.84 5.58
N ASN A 65 -24.43 3.53 5.80
CA ASN A 65 -23.79 2.93 6.98
C ASN A 65 -22.25 3.02 6.92
N LEU A 66 -21.65 2.98 5.72
CA LEU A 66 -20.21 3.18 5.53
C LEU A 66 -19.81 4.63 5.86
N SER A 67 -20.68 5.61 5.57
CA SER A 67 -20.48 7.01 5.97
C SER A 67 -20.65 7.27 7.47
N GLN A 68 -21.31 6.37 8.21
CA GLN A 68 -21.47 6.47 9.66
C GLN A 68 -20.28 5.89 10.43
N MET A 69 -19.55 4.95 9.84
CA MET A 69 -18.36 4.35 10.44
C MET A 69 -17.13 5.22 10.15
N THR A 70 -16.80 6.10 11.10
CA THR A 70 -15.68 7.05 10.95
C THR A 70 -14.35 6.51 11.49
N ASP A 71 -14.39 5.56 12.43
CA ASP A 71 -13.20 4.96 13.04
C ASP A 71 -13.03 3.50 12.58
N TRP A 72 -12.48 3.34 11.38
CA TRP A 72 -12.10 2.02 10.87
C TRP A 72 -10.86 1.51 11.59
N ASP A 73 -11.01 0.41 12.31
CA ASP A 73 -9.90 -0.36 12.88
C ASP A 73 -9.55 -1.54 11.95
N ALA A 74 -8.25 -1.69 11.65
CA ALA A 74 -7.78 -2.69 10.70
C ALA A 74 -8.00 -4.12 11.21
N GLU A 75 -7.82 -4.36 12.52
CA GLU A 75 -8.02 -5.67 13.12
C GLU A 75 -9.49 -6.09 13.04
N THR A 76 -10.38 -5.19 13.46
CA THR A 76 -11.84 -5.35 13.40
C THR A 76 -12.32 -5.63 11.98
N LEU A 77 -11.86 -4.84 11.00
CA LEU A 77 -12.20 -5.01 9.58
C LEU A 77 -11.81 -6.40 9.07
N ILE A 78 -10.57 -6.82 9.34
CA ILE A 78 -10.09 -8.12 8.89
C ILE A 78 -10.79 -9.26 9.61
N TYR A 79 -11.01 -9.15 10.92
CA TYR A 79 -11.70 -10.16 11.72
C TYR A 79 -13.14 -10.36 11.25
N ALA A 80 -13.87 -9.28 10.97
CA ALA A 80 -15.21 -9.34 10.41
C ALA A 80 -15.21 -9.94 8.99
N THR A 81 -14.27 -9.52 8.14
CA THR A 81 -14.14 -10.02 6.76
C THR A 81 -13.87 -11.53 6.74
N LYS A 82 -12.94 -12.04 7.56
CA LYS A 82 -12.62 -13.47 7.64
C LYS A 82 -13.79 -14.33 8.13
N GLN A 83 -14.70 -13.77 8.93
CA GLN A 83 -15.91 -14.49 9.34
C GLN A 83 -16.94 -14.62 8.21
N LEU A 84 -17.00 -13.65 7.30
CA LEU A 84 -17.93 -13.65 6.18
C LEU A 84 -17.36 -14.36 4.94
N ALA A 85 -16.04 -14.27 4.73
CA ALA A 85 -15.35 -14.85 3.59
C ALA A 85 -13.95 -15.38 3.98
N PRO A 86 -13.88 -16.54 4.66
CA PRO A 86 -12.61 -17.10 5.16
C PRO A 86 -11.65 -17.54 4.05
N GLY A 87 -12.15 -17.77 2.83
CA GLY A 87 -11.36 -18.27 1.68
C GLY A 87 -10.67 -17.19 0.83
N LEU A 88 -10.74 -15.92 1.22
CA LEU A 88 -10.16 -14.82 0.43
C LEU A 88 -8.64 -14.94 0.27
N ASN A 89 -8.18 -14.74 -0.96
CA ASN A 89 -6.76 -14.60 -1.25
C ASN A 89 -6.31 -13.15 -1.04
N TRP A 90 -5.70 -12.86 0.11
CA TRP A 90 -5.23 -11.52 0.47
C TRP A 90 -4.10 -10.98 -0.41
N VAL A 91 -3.31 -11.85 -1.06
CA VAL A 91 -2.36 -11.41 -2.08
C VAL A 91 -3.12 -10.86 -3.29
N ALA A 92 -4.15 -11.57 -3.73
CA ALA A 92 -5.00 -11.12 -4.82
C ALA A 92 -5.80 -9.86 -4.45
N VAL A 93 -6.20 -9.65 -3.18
CA VAL A 93 -6.76 -8.36 -2.72
C VAL A 93 -5.76 -7.23 -2.95
N MET A 94 -4.49 -7.40 -2.56
CA MET A 94 -3.45 -6.37 -2.72
C MET A 94 -3.08 -6.11 -4.20
N VAL A 95 -3.19 -7.13 -5.06
CA VAL A 95 -3.08 -6.97 -6.52
C VAL A 95 -4.27 -6.17 -7.07
N ASN A 96 -5.49 -6.45 -6.59
CA ASN A 96 -6.70 -5.78 -7.04
C ASN A 96 -6.85 -4.34 -6.54
N LEU A 97 -5.97 -3.83 -5.68
CA LEU A 97 -5.86 -2.40 -5.37
C LEU A 97 -5.46 -1.56 -6.59
N ASP A 98 -5.01 -2.19 -7.68
CA ASP A 98 -4.83 -1.56 -8.99
C ASP A 98 -6.18 -1.26 -9.68
N HIS A 99 -6.96 -0.36 -9.09
CA HIS A 99 -8.23 0.12 -9.61
C HIS A 99 -8.30 1.64 -9.57
N GLU A 100 -9.10 2.24 -10.45
CA GLU A 100 -9.40 3.67 -10.43
C GLU A 100 -9.88 4.09 -9.04
N GLY A 101 -9.50 5.28 -8.57
CA GLY A 101 -9.93 5.80 -7.27
C GLY A 101 -9.11 5.31 -6.06
N PHE A 102 -8.29 4.27 -6.17
CA PHE A 102 -7.33 3.95 -5.11
C PHE A 102 -6.25 5.04 -5.00
N TYR A 103 -6.03 5.56 -3.79
CA TYR A 103 -5.02 6.58 -3.51
C TYR A 103 -4.71 6.59 -2.01
N ILE A 104 -3.43 6.77 -1.66
CA ILE A 104 -2.98 6.90 -0.26
C ILE A 104 -2.74 8.38 0.07
N PRO A 105 -3.59 9.02 0.87
CA PRO A 105 -3.53 10.47 1.08
C PRO A 105 -2.41 10.93 2.03
N ASN A 106 -2.04 10.10 3.01
CA ASN A 106 -1.07 10.45 4.04
C ASN A 106 -0.42 9.19 4.64
N GLU A 107 0.54 9.40 5.55
CA GLU A 107 1.29 8.32 6.20
C GLU A 107 0.38 7.43 7.07
N ALA A 108 -0.59 8.02 7.78
CA ALA A 108 -1.53 7.26 8.61
C ALA A 108 -2.36 6.28 7.77
N ALA A 109 -2.83 6.71 6.60
CA ALA A 109 -3.54 5.87 5.64
C ALA A 109 -2.66 4.70 5.13
N PHE A 110 -1.37 4.96 4.90
CA PHE A 110 -0.42 3.92 4.53
C PHE A 110 -0.27 2.89 5.67
N TYR A 111 -0.10 3.35 6.92
CA TYR A 111 0.05 2.47 8.09
C TYR A 111 -1.21 1.64 8.34
N PHE A 112 -2.39 2.21 8.12
CA PHE A 112 -3.63 1.46 8.16
C PHE A 112 -3.64 0.35 7.10
N LEU A 113 -3.29 0.64 5.84
CA LEU A 113 -3.23 -0.38 4.78
C LEU A 113 -2.24 -1.50 5.12
N MET A 114 -1.08 -1.17 5.68
CA MET A 114 -0.09 -2.16 6.11
C MET A 114 -0.62 -3.01 7.29
N SER A 115 -1.37 -2.39 8.21
CA SER A 115 -2.04 -3.10 9.31
C SER A 115 -3.11 -4.05 8.79
N VAL A 116 -3.93 -3.62 7.83
CA VAL A 116 -4.91 -4.47 7.13
C VAL A 116 -4.21 -5.72 6.57
N TYR A 117 -3.10 -5.55 5.86
CA TYR A 117 -2.37 -6.72 5.31
C TYR A 117 -1.77 -7.60 6.41
N LYS A 118 -1.19 -7.00 7.47
CA LYS A 118 -0.61 -7.71 8.61
C LYS A 118 -1.62 -8.59 9.36
N TYR A 119 -2.85 -8.11 9.57
CA TYR A 119 -3.91 -8.90 10.19
C TYR A 119 -4.50 -9.94 9.22
N ALA A 120 -4.49 -9.62 7.93
CA ALA A 120 -5.02 -10.47 6.87
C ALA A 120 -4.16 -11.71 6.62
N SER A 121 -2.84 -11.54 6.55
CA SER A 121 -1.88 -12.53 6.08
C SER A 121 -0.71 -12.72 7.04
N GLN A 122 -0.19 -13.95 7.11
CA GLN A 122 1.04 -14.28 7.84
C GLN A 122 2.30 -14.17 6.95
N GLY A 123 2.11 -13.97 5.64
CA GLY A 123 3.20 -13.87 4.67
C GLY A 123 3.69 -12.45 4.45
N HIS A 124 4.82 -12.31 3.75
CA HIS A 124 5.33 -11.00 3.33
C HIS A 124 4.35 -10.29 2.37
N PHE A 125 4.40 -8.95 2.37
CA PHE A 125 3.64 -8.15 1.41
C PHE A 125 4.07 -8.47 -0.04
N PRO A 126 3.13 -8.60 -1.00
CA PRO A 126 3.47 -8.99 -2.36
C PRO A 126 4.17 -7.85 -3.11
N LEU A 127 5.49 -7.69 -2.95
CA LEU A 127 6.26 -6.61 -3.58
C LEU A 127 6.11 -6.58 -5.09
N ARG A 128 6.06 -7.75 -5.75
CA ARG A 128 5.82 -7.80 -7.20
C ARG A 128 4.50 -7.19 -7.61
N ALA A 129 3.48 -7.19 -6.74
CA ALA A 129 2.24 -6.53 -7.05
C ALA A 129 2.46 -5.02 -7.22
N ILE A 130 3.34 -4.39 -6.44
CA ILE A 130 3.55 -2.93 -6.44
C ILE A 130 4.77 -2.49 -7.26
N CYS A 131 5.81 -3.31 -7.38
CA CYS A 131 7.07 -2.97 -8.05
C CYS A 131 7.33 -3.80 -9.32
N GLY A 132 6.50 -4.78 -9.64
CA GLY A 132 6.76 -5.68 -10.77
C GLY A 132 6.56 -5.02 -12.14
N SER A 133 5.70 -4.01 -12.23
CA SER A 133 5.43 -3.25 -13.45
C SER A 133 4.64 -1.98 -13.12
N VAL A 134 4.53 -1.06 -14.09
CA VAL A 134 3.56 0.03 -14.01
C VAL A 134 2.13 -0.53 -13.97
N ARG A 135 1.37 -0.08 -12.97
CA ARG A 135 -0.04 -0.43 -12.73
C ARG A 135 -0.99 0.39 -13.58
N LYS A 136 -2.23 -0.08 -13.75
CA LYS A 136 -3.29 0.66 -14.48
C LYS A 136 -3.59 1.99 -13.82
N ASN A 137 -3.67 2.02 -12.49
CA ASN A 137 -3.77 3.23 -11.68
C ASN A 137 -2.36 3.64 -11.21
N ALA A 138 -1.62 4.32 -12.10
CA ALA A 138 -0.27 4.80 -11.82
C ALA A 138 -0.23 5.80 -10.66
N GLU A 139 -1.22 6.69 -10.54
CA GLU A 139 -1.32 7.64 -9.41
C GLU A 139 -1.46 6.92 -8.06
N GLY A 140 -2.31 5.89 -8.00
CA GLY A 140 -2.45 5.03 -6.83
C GLY A 140 -1.15 4.31 -6.48
N GLN A 141 -0.44 3.78 -7.49
CA GLN A 141 0.87 3.14 -7.32
C GLN A 141 1.91 4.12 -6.77
N ILE A 142 2.03 5.31 -7.36
CA ILE A 142 2.95 6.37 -6.93
C ILE A 142 2.66 6.78 -5.50
N SER A 143 1.39 6.98 -5.14
CA SER A 143 1.00 7.33 -3.78
C SER A 143 1.42 6.27 -2.76
N LEU A 144 1.33 4.98 -3.12
CA LEU A 144 1.80 3.88 -2.28
C LEU A 144 3.31 3.87 -2.17
N LEU A 145 4.03 3.96 -3.29
CA LEU A 145 5.49 3.95 -3.32
C LEU A 145 6.08 5.11 -2.50
N LYS A 146 5.48 6.29 -2.58
CA LYS A 146 5.89 7.48 -1.80
C LYS A 146 6.00 7.20 -0.31
N TYR A 147 5.02 6.52 0.29
CA TYR A 147 5.06 6.18 1.71
C TYR A 147 5.86 4.91 2.00
N ALA A 148 5.83 3.93 1.09
CA ALA A 148 6.56 2.68 1.25
C ALA A 148 8.08 2.88 1.36
N VAL A 149 8.67 3.77 0.55
CA VAL A 149 10.12 4.00 0.57
C VAL A 149 10.63 4.67 1.85
N SER A 150 9.77 5.38 2.57
CA SER A 150 10.12 6.08 3.82
C SER A 150 9.66 5.35 5.08
N ALA A 151 8.89 4.28 4.93
CA ALA A 151 8.32 3.55 6.06
C ALA A 151 9.40 2.85 6.91
N PRO A 152 9.22 2.79 8.24
CA PRO A 152 10.03 1.94 9.11
C PRO A 152 9.95 0.46 8.68
N PRO A 153 11.04 -0.32 8.80
CA PRO A 153 11.07 -1.72 8.37
C PRO A 153 10.05 -2.62 9.09
N GLU A 154 9.60 -2.25 10.29
CA GLU A 154 8.56 -2.95 11.05
C GLU A 154 7.16 -2.78 10.44
N VAL A 155 6.97 -1.69 9.69
CA VAL A 155 5.72 -1.39 8.98
C VAL A 155 5.78 -1.94 7.56
N PHE A 156 6.87 -1.65 6.84
CA PHE A 156 7.07 -2.09 5.48
C PHE A 156 8.54 -2.22 5.14
N THR A 157 8.91 -3.30 4.45
CA THR A 157 10.28 -3.53 4.02
C THR A 157 10.31 -4.13 2.62
N PHE A 158 11.35 -3.78 1.87
CA PHE A 158 11.68 -4.33 0.57
C PHE A 158 12.70 -5.48 0.67
N ALA A 159 13.12 -5.87 1.88
CA ALA A 159 14.18 -6.84 2.12
C ALA A 159 13.92 -8.22 1.47
N HIS A 160 12.65 -8.59 1.28
CA HIS A 160 12.24 -9.83 0.62
C HIS A 160 12.06 -9.71 -0.90
N SER A 161 12.52 -8.62 -1.52
CA SER A 161 12.59 -8.53 -2.98
C SER A 161 13.56 -9.56 -3.53
N GLY A 162 13.17 -10.24 -4.61
CA GLY A 162 14.02 -11.20 -5.29
C GLY A 162 15.18 -10.56 -6.06
N ARG A 163 15.11 -9.25 -6.35
CA ARG A 163 16.13 -8.49 -7.08
C ARG A 163 16.70 -7.38 -6.19
N GLN A 164 17.66 -7.76 -5.35
CA GLN A 164 18.36 -6.87 -4.42
C GLN A 164 19.80 -6.59 -4.89
N LEU A 165 20.29 -5.38 -4.66
CA LEU A 165 21.63 -4.98 -5.02
C LEU A 165 22.68 -5.65 -4.10
N ALA A 166 23.41 -6.62 -4.64
CA ALA A 166 24.32 -7.47 -3.87
C ALA A 166 25.71 -6.82 -3.62
N ASN A 167 26.23 -6.04 -4.56
CA ASN A 167 27.63 -5.56 -4.56
C ASN A 167 27.77 -4.08 -4.13
N VAL A 168 27.00 -3.65 -3.15
CA VAL A 168 27.22 -2.33 -2.52
C VAL A 168 28.38 -2.44 -1.55
N ASP A 169 29.35 -1.52 -1.65
CA ASP A 169 30.44 -1.36 -0.69
C ASP A 169 29.91 -1.41 0.74
N VAL A 170 30.62 -2.12 1.64
CA VAL A 170 30.17 -2.38 3.01
C VAL A 170 29.88 -1.08 3.78
N VAL A 171 30.66 -0.02 3.54
CA VAL A 171 30.49 1.28 4.19
C VAL A 171 29.23 1.98 3.69
N ILE A 172 28.99 1.94 2.37
CA ILE A 172 27.80 2.54 1.75
C ILE A 172 26.54 1.77 2.18
N ARG A 173 26.60 0.43 2.18
CA ARG A 173 25.52 -0.44 2.65
C ARG A 173 25.18 -0.15 4.11
N HIS A 174 26.19 -0.02 4.97
CA HIS A 174 25.99 0.28 6.39
C HIS A 174 25.34 1.66 6.61
N LYS A 175 25.78 2.69 5.88
CA LYS A 175 25.17 4.02 5.92
C LYS A 175 23.69 3.98 5.53
N VAL A 176 23.36 3.32 4.42
CA VAL A 176 21.97 3.16 3.95
C VAL A 176 21.12 2.38 4.95
N GLN A 177 21.62 1.28 5.49
CA GLN A 177 20.87 0.46 6.45
C GLN A 177 20.64 1.16 7.79
N THR A 178 21.50 2.11 8.15
CA THR A 178 21.38 2.88 9.40
C THR A 178 20.37 4.02 9.25
N GLU A 179 20.30 4.67 8.08
CA GLU A 179 19.39 5.79 7.83
C GLU A 179 18.05 5.36 7.21
N HIS A 180 18.03 4.26 6.43
CA HIS A 180 16.87 3.72 5.69
C HIS A 180 16.88 2.19 5.70
N ALA A 181 16.55 1.62 6.86
CA ALA A 181 16.62 0.18 7.13
C ALA A 181 15.59 -0.68 6.35
N ASN A 182 14.66 -0.09 5.61
CA ASN A 182 13.61 -0.82 4.89
C ASN A 182 14.06 -1.40 3.53
N HIS A 183 15.33 -1.24 3.14
CA HIS A 183 15.92 -1.79 1.91
C HIS A 183 15.31 -1.26 0.59
N ALA A 184 14.56 -0.15 0.60
CA ALA A 184 13.92 0.40 -0.59
C ALA A 184 14.93 0.60 -1.73
N TRP A 185 16.00 1.32 -1.47
CA TRP A 185 16.96 1.76 -2.49
C TRP A 185 17.94 0.67 -2.94
N LEU A 186 17.85 -0.52 -2.35
CA LEU A 186 18.57 -1.71 -2.78
C LEU A 186 17.67 -2.60 -3.68
N CYS A 187 16.36 -2.35 -3.72
CA CYS A 187 15.39 -3.09 -4.51
C CYS A 187 15.42 -2.64 -5.98
N LEU A 188 15.93 -3.49 -6.87
CA LEU A 188 16.00 -3.18 -8.30
C LEU A 188 14.62 -3.09 -8.95
N ASP A 189 13.65 -3.90 -8.51
CA ASP A 189 12.26 -3.81 -8.98
C ASP A 189 11.65 -2.43 -8.69
N LEU A 190 11.96 -1.84 -7.53
CA LEU A 190 11.50 -0.49 -7.18
C LEU A 190 12.12 0.55 -8.14
N LEU A 191 13.43 0.51 -8.32
CA LEU A 191 14.13 1.47 -9.17
C LEU A 191 13.65 1.38 -10.62
N GLU A 192 13.43 0.16 -11.13
CA GLU A 192 12.94 -0.08 -12.48
C GLU A 192 11.52 0.47 -12.68
N VAL A 193 10.60 0.19 -11.74
CA VAL A 193 9.23 0.73 -11.86
C VAL A 193 9.19 2.25 -11.75
N LEU A 194 10.06 2.86 -10.94
CA LEU A 194 10.17 4.32 -10.87
C LEU A 194 10.63 4.92 -12.20
N CYS A 195 11.54 4.25 -12.93
CA CYS A 195 11.95 4.68 -14.26
C CYS A 195 10.80 4.58 -15.27
N GLN A 196 10.11 3.44 -15.30
CA GLN A 196 8.96 3.24 -16.18
C GLN A 196 7.82 4.23 -15.90
N LEU A 197 7.60 4.61 -14.63
CA LEU A 197 6.64 5.66 -14.26
C LEU A 197 7.10 7.04 -14.75
N ALA A 198 8.39 7.36 -14.63
CA ALA A 198 8.92 8.63 -15.10
C ALA A 198 8.79 8.79 -16.63
N GLU A 199 8.95 7.71 -17.39
CA GLU A 199 8.77 7.66 -18.84
C GLU A 199 7.30 7.78 -19.28
N ARG A 200 6.35 7.56 -18.37
CA ARG A 200 4.90 7.61 -18.63
C ARG A 200 4.25 8.84 -17.98
N ASP A 201 4.84 10.01 -18.19
CA ASP A 201 4.33 11.31 -17.73
C ASP A 201 4.29 11.55 -16.20
N HIS A 202 4.85 10.65 -15.38
CA HIS A 202 4.91 10.84 -13.92
C HIS A 202 6.30 11.27 -13.40
N ALA A 203 7.15 11.83 -14.26
CA ALA A 203 8.52 12.23 -13.93
C ALA A 203 8.61 13.17 -12.71
N SER A 204 7.68 14.13 -12.57
CA SER A 204 7.65 15.06 -11.44
C SER A 204 7.41 14.34 -10.10
N SER A 205 6.47 13.40 -10.07
CA SER A 205 6.15 12.62 -8.87
C SER A 205 7.28 11.65 -8.50
N VAL A 206 7.89 11.02 -9.50
CA VAL A 206 9.07 10.16 -9.30
C VAL A 206 10.26 10.96 -8.78
N ARG A 207 10.49 12.17 -9.32
CA ARG A 207 11.53 13.07 -8.84
C ARG A 207 11.36 13.39 -7.35
N PHE A 208 10.14 13.66 -6.90
CA PHE A 208 9.84 13.89 -5.48
C PHE A 208 10.20 12.68 -4.61
N ILE A 209 9.87 11.47 -5.04
CA ILE A 209 10.24 10.22 -4.34
C ILE A 209 11.77 10.07 -4.26
N LEU A 210 12.49 10.51 -5.29
CA LEU A 210 13.95 10.43 -5.39
C LEU A 210 14.70 11.60 -4.72
N GLU A 211 14.04 12.63 -4.20
CA GLU A 211 14.73 13.80 -3.63
C GLU A 211 15.65 13.42 -2.46
N HIS A 212 15.14 12.63 -1.52
CA HIS A 212 15.92 12.15 -0.38
C HIS A 212 17.12 11.29 -0.81
N PRO A 213 16.94 10.18 -1.56
CA PRO A 213 18.06 9.32 -1.91
C PRO A 213 19.11 10.00 -2.79
N LEU A 214 18.71 10.92 -3.68
CA LEU A 214 19.65 11.74 -4.47
C LEU A 214 20.52 12.66 -3.61
N LYS A 215 19.98 13.15 -2.48
CA LYS A 215 20.71 14.06 -1.59
C LYS A 215 21.68 13.33 -0.64
N TYR A 216 21.30 12.15 -0.14
CA TYR A 216 22.02 11.51 0.97
C TYR A 216 22.82 10.26 0.57
N PHE A 217 22.43 9.59 -0.51
CA PHE A 217 23.08 8.36 -0.99
C PHE A 217 22.96 8.20 -2.53
N PRO A 218 23.42 9.21 -3.31
CA PRO A 218 23.34 9.19 -4.76
C PRO A 218 24.13 8.03 -5.40
N GLU A 219 25.18 7.54 -4.76
CA GLU A 219 26.01 6.44 -5.27
C GLU A 219 25.24 5.12 -5.35
N VAL A 220 24.32 4.90 -4.39
CA VAL A 220 23.48 3.69 -4.35
C VAL A 220 22.49 3.70 -5.50
N LEU A 221 21.88 4.86 -5.76
CA LEU A 221 21.01 5.04 -6.91
C LEU A 221 21.78 4.83 -8.21
N LEU A 222 22.96 5.45 -8.35
CA LEU A 222 23.79 5.29 -9.55
C LEU A 222 24.13 3.81 -9.80
N LEU A 223 24.53 3.08 -8.75
CA LEU A 223 24.86 1.67 -8.86
C LEU A 223 23.63 0.83 -9.22
N GLY A 224 22.48 1.10 -8.60
CA GLY A 224 21.22 0.41 -8.93
C GLY A 224 20.78 0.65 -10.37
N MET A 225 20.87 1.91 -10.83
CA MET A 225 20.56 2.29 -12.21
C MET A 225 21.49 1.61 -13.23
N ALA A 226 22.79 1.53 -12.93
CA ALA A 226 23.74 0.79 -13.76
C ALA A 226 23.35 -0.69 -13.89
N HIS A 227 22.92 -1.34 -12.80
CA HIS A 227 22.49 -2.74 -12.84
C HIS A 227 21.24 -2.96 -13.67
N ILE A 228 20.25 -2.06 -13.59
CA ILE A 228 18.99 -2.17 -14.34
C ILE A 228 19.25 -1.99 -15.82
N ASN A 229 20.06 -1.00 -16.20
CA ASN A 229 20.42 -0.77 -17.59
C ASN A 229 21.22 -1.94 -18.20
N LEU A 230 22.13 -2.57 -17.43
CA LEU A 230 22.89 -3.74 -17.90
C LEU A 230 22.00 -4.96 -18.12
N LEU A 231 21.01 -5.22 -17.26
CA LEU A 231 20.05 -6.31 -17.43
C LEU A 231 19.06 -6.08 -18.57
N GLY A 232 18.87 -4.83 -19.00
CA GLY A 232 18.07 -4.49 -20.18
C GLY A 232 18.73 -4.86 -21.51
N PHE A 233 20.04 -5.08 -21.56
CA PHE A 233 20.76 -5.48 -22.77
C PHE A 233 20.78 -7.00 -23.03
N ASP A 234 20.32 -7.82 -22.08
CA ASP A 234 20.32 -9.29 -22.20
C ASP A 234 18.99 -9.87 -22.72
N MET A 235 18.04 -9.03 -23.17
CA MET A 235 16.74 -9.47 -23.71
C MET A 235 16.33 -8.91 -25.09
N ASP A 236 17.29 -8.36 -25.86
CA ASP A 236 17.09 -8.05 -27.29
C ASP A 236 17.85 -9.02 -28.21
#